data_AF-A0A1X0REA7-F1
#
_entry.id   AF-A0A1X0REA7-F1
#
_cell.length_a   1.000
_cell.length_b   1.000
_cell.length_c   1.000
_cell.angle_alpha   90.00
_cell.angle_beta   90.00
_cell.angle_gamma   90.00
#
_symmetry.space_group_name_H-M   'P 1'
#
loop_
_entity.id
_entity.type
_entity.pdbx_description
1 polymer ?
#
loop_
_entity_poly.entity_id
_entity_poly.type
_entity_poly.pdbx_seq_one_letter_code
_entity_poly.pdbx_strand_id
1 'polypeptide(L)'
;IGYTSKPLSEETEESRVRLLQLMVNKLYFCGKCEKVYVNPTCKANQPLLERDSPKQNDLLLLLKGSHGDISNLVSRVHYSQKLFCFVAVDYAGFSTSPGDIKRFLEQVGKNQLQCENHFTLTDLNTR
;
A
#
# COMPACT_ATOMS: atom_id res chain seq x y z
N ILE A 1 -5.67 -7.14 4.09
CA ILE A 1 -4.34 -6.50 4.22
C ILE A 1 -4.44 -5.12 3.59
N GLY A 2 -4.01 -4.09 4.29
CA GLY A 2 -4.07 -2.70 3.84
C GLY A 2 -2.69 -2.20 3.39
N TYR A 3 -2.67 -1.34 2.39
CA TYR A 3 -1.48 -0.60 2.00
C TYR A 3 -1.82 0.87 1.75
N THR A 4 -0.94 1.77 2.16
CA THR A 4 -1.03 3.19 1.79
C THR A 4 0.34 3.77 1.52
N SER A 5 0.42 4.67 0.56
CA SER A 5 1.61 5.48 0.37
C SER A 5 1.30 6.95 0.16
N LYS A 6 2.31 7.78 0.43
CA LYS A 6 2.22 9.22 0.21
C LYS A 6 3.44 9.70 -0.57
N PRO A 7 3.23 10.39 -1.72
CA PRO A 7 4.33 11.01 -2.42
C PRO A 7 5.01 12.10 -1.60
N LEU A 8 6.28 12.38 -1.93
CA LEU A 8 6.97 13.56 -1.40
C LEU A 8 6.24 14.84 -1.81
N SER A 9 6.14 15.78 -0.87
CA SER A 9 5.51 17.09 -1.05
C SER A 9 6.03 18.07 0.01
N GLU A 10 5.73 19.35 -0.17
CA GLU A 10 6.25 20.47 0.64
C GLU A 10 5.70 20.52 2.09
N GLU A 11 4.88 19.54 2.53
CA GLU A 11 4.43 19.53 3.92
C GLU A 11 5.51 19.11 4.92
N THR A 12 5.33 19.60 6.15
CA THR A 12 6.14 19.23 7.31
C THR A 12 6.05 17.73 7.62
N GLU A 13 7.08 17.21 8.28
CA GLU A 13 7.12 15.83 8.76
C GLU A 13 5.90 15.48 9.63
N GLU A 14 5.55 16.35 10.58
CA GLU A 14 4.39 16.19 11.46
C GLU A 14 3.08 16.09 10.65
N SER A 15 2.90 16.97 9.67
CA SER A 15 1.73 16.96 8.80
C SER A 15 1.65 15.66 8.00
N ARG A 16 2.78 15.18 7.49
CA ARG A 16 2.87 13.91 6.76
C ARG A 16 2.50 12.72 7.63
N VAL A 17 3.07 12.62 8.84
CA VAL A 17 2.73 11.57 9.81
C VAL A 17 1.24 11.60 10.14
N ARG A 18 0.68 12.78 10.41
CA ARG A 18 -0.76 12.94 10.68
C ARG A 18 -1.62 12.44 9.52
N LEU A 19 -1.28 12.82 8.29
CA LEU A 19 -2.03 12.41 7.09
C LEU A 19 -1.93 10.90 6.83
N LEU A 20 -0.73 10.32 6.97
CA LEU A 20 -0.53 8.88 6.85
C LEU A 20 -1.28 8.11 7.94
N GLN A 21 -1.29 8.62 9.18
CA GLN A 21 -2.05 8.00 10.27
C GLN A 21 -3.56 8.00 9.98
N LEU A 22 -4.10 9.05 9.35
CA LEU A 22 -5.50 9.06 8.90
C LEU A 22 -5.77 7.96 7.86
N MET A 23 -4.85 7.72 6.92
CA MET A 23 -4.97 6.64 5.94
C MET A 23 -4.89 5.26 6.60
N VAL A 24 -3.96 5.07 7.53
CA VAL A 24 -3.85 3.84 8.33
C VAL A 24 -5.17 3.56 9.08
N ASN A 25 -5.70 4.58 9.75
CA ASN A 25 -6.98 4.46 10.45
C ASN A 25 -8.12 4.10 9.48
N LYS A 26 -8.18 4.72 8.30
CA LYS A 26 -9.19 4.41 7.28
C LYS A 26 -9.10 2.96 6.79
N LEU A 27 -7.90 2.44 6.58
CA LEU A 27 -7.70 1.03 6.21
C LEU A 27 -8.21 0.07 7.28
N TYR A 28 -8.04 0.40 8.57
CA TYR A 28 -8.61 -0.37 9.68
C TYR A 28 -10.14 -0.24 9.77
N PHE A 29 -10.68 0.98 9.80
CA PHE A 29 -12.09 1.23 10.07
C PHE A 29 -13.00 0.93 8.87
N CYS A 30 -12.62 1.43 7.69
CA CYS A 30 -13.40 1.28 6.45
C CYS A 30 -12.98 0.02 5.70
N GLY A 31 -11.67 -0.14 5.46
CA GLY A 31 -11.12 -1.26 4.70
C GLY A 31 -11.06 -2.59 5.45
N LYS A 32 -11.44 -2.62 6.75
CA LYS A 32 -11.44 -3.80 7.63
C LYS A 32 -10.13 -4.59 7.59
N CYS A 33 -9.01 -3.89 7.40
CA CYS A 33 -7.71 -4.53 7.27
C CYS A 33 -7.20 -5.01 8.63
N GLU A 34 -6.68 -6.24 8.71
CA GLU A 34 -6.03 -6.75 9.93
C GLU A 34 -4.59 -6.22 10.09
N LYS A 35 -3.89 -6.08 8.97
CA LYS A 35 -2.52 -5.58 8.90
C LYS A 35 -2.46 -4.47 7.87
N VAL A 36 -1.78 -3.38 8.22
CA VAL A 36 -1.58 -2.23 7.34
C VAL A 36 -0.10 -1.99 7.14
N TYR A 37 0.31 -1.84 5.88
CA TYR A 37 1.67 -1.52 5.47
C TYR A 37 1.69 -0.11 4.87
N VAL A 38 2.77 0.61 5.10
CA VAL A 38 2.87 2.02 4.74
C VAL A 38 4.19 2.28 4.03
N ASN A 39 4.14 3.05 2.96
CA ASN A 39 5.34 3.75 2.49
C ASN A 39 5.13 5.26 2.71
N PRO A 40 5.85 5.87 3.67
CA PRO A 40 5.59 7.24 4.09
C PRO A 40 5.92 8.30 3.01
N THR A 41 6.66 7.91 1.98
CA THR A 41 7.43 8.82 1.14
C THR A 41 7.91 8.05 -0.08
N CYS A 42 7.09 8.05 -1.12
CA CYS A 42 7.42 7.39 -2.38
C CYS A 42 7.55 8.41 -3.51
N LYS A 43 8.28 8.06 -4.58
CA LYS A 43 8.10 8.77 -5.85
C LYS A 43 7.03 8.05 -6.66
N ALA A 44 6.02 8.78 -7.13
CA ALA A 44 4.90 8.18 -7.86
C ALA A 44 5.33 7.48 -9.17
N ASN A 45 6.48 7.85 -9.74
CA ASN A 45 7.05 7.25 -10.93
C ASN A 45 7.99 6.06 -10.67
N GLN A 46 8.24 5.70 -9.40
CA GLN A 46 9.03 4.52 -9.05
C GLN A 46 8.16 3.25 -9.05
N PRO A 47 8.70 2.11 -9.52
CA PRO A 47 8.02 0.82 -9.45
C PRO A 47 7.62 0.50 -8.02
N LEU A 48 6.41 -0.03 -7.82
CA LEU A 48 5.82 -0.31 -6.51
C LEU A 48 6.78 -1.05 -5.55
N LEU A 49 7.41 -2.10 -6.06
CA LEU A 49 8.31 -2.96 -5.28
C LEU A 49 9.64 -2.28 -4.90
N GLU A 50 9.96 -1.15 -5.52
CA GLU A 50 11.21 -0.41 -5.33
C GLU A 50 10.99 0.90 -4.54
N ARG A 51 9.74 1.25 -4.22
CA ARG A 51 9.40 2.54 -3.58
C ARG A 51 9.99 2.72 -2.19
N ASP A 52 10.39 1.63 -1.52
CA ASP A 52 10.94 1.68 -0.16
C ASP A 52 12.46 1.96 -0.14
N SER A 53 13.08 2.25 -1.29
CA SER A 53 14.52 2.51 -1.38
C SER A 53 14.84 4.01 -1.54
N PRO A 54 15.57 4.63 -0.60
CA PRO A 54 16.11 4.09 0.66
C PRO A 54 15.03 3.90 1.74
N LYS A 55 15.28 2.98 2.69
CA LYS A 55 14.32 2.67 3.78
C LYS A 55 14.06 3.87 4.67
N GLN A 56 12.79 4.10 4.98
CA GLN A 56 12.34 5.29 5.71
C GLN A 56 11.81 4.92 7.08
N ASN A 57 12.68 4.31 7.87
CA ASN A 57 12.34 3.71 9.16
C ASN A 57 11.84 4.74 10.17
N ASP A 58 12.40 5.95 10.18
CA ASP A 58 12.10 6.96 11.21
C ASP A 58 10.64 7.40 11.16
N LEU A 59 10.11 7.69 9.95
CA LEU A 59 8.71 8.04 9.75
C LEU A 59 7.76 6.87 10.06
N LEU A 60 8.17 5.64 9.70
CA LEU A 60 7.37 4.44 9.96
C LEU A 60 7.19 4.17 11.45
N LEU A 61 8.21 4.43 12.27
CA LEU A 61 8.17 4.27 13.72
C LEU A 61 7.15 5.21 14.40
N LEU A 62 6.82 6.33 13.77
CA LEU A 62 5.83 7.29 14.27
C LEU A 62 4.38 6.87 13.98
N LEU A 63 4.16 5.87 13.10
CA LEU A 63 2.83 5.44 12.66
C LEU A 63 2.32 4.26 13.49
N LYS A 64 1.25 4.50 14.25
CA LYS A 64 0.60 3.48 15.07
C LYS A 64 -0.22 2.53 14.19
N GLY A 65 -0.02 1.23 14.40
CA GLY A 65 -0.71 0.18 13.63
C GLY A 65 -0.07 -0.14 12.28
N SER A 66 1.04 0.51 11.93
CA SER A 66 1.86 0.11 10.78
C SER A 66 2.56 -1.22 11.08
N HIS A 67 2.56 -2.11 10.09
CA HIS A 67 3.24 -3.41 10.11
C HIS A 67 4.50 -3.40 9.23
N GLY A 68 4.97 -2.20 8.87
CA GLY A 68 6.16 -1.99 8.07
C GLY A 68 5.84 -1.51 6.65
N ASP A 69 6.80 -1.74 5.76
CA ASP A 69 6.83 -1.21 4.40
C ASP A 69 6.32 -2.21 3.34
N ILE A 70 6.49 -1.89 2.04
CA ILE A 70 6.08 -2.79 0.95
C ILE A 70 6.91 -4.08 0.93
N SER A 71 8.16 -4.04 1.39
CA SER A 71 8.99 -5.24 1.53
C SER A 71 8.45 -6.17 2.62
N ASN A 72 7.97 -5.60 3.74
CA ASN A 72 7.28 -6.37 4.78
C ASN A 72 5.95 -6.94 4.28
N LEU A 73 5.21 -6.20 3.45
CA LEU A 73 3.99 -6.69 2.79
C LEU A 73 4.31 -7.90 1.90
N VAL A 74 5.26 -7.77 0.97
CA VAL A 74 5.65 -8.84 0.03
C VAL A 74 6.11 -10.07 0.80
N SER A 75 6.94 -9.88 1.84
CA SER A 75 7.35 -10.97 2.73
C SER A 75 6.14 -11.65 3.39
N ARG A 76 5.19 -10.87 3.92
CA ARG A 76 3.98 -11.41 4.54
C ARG A 76 3.16 -12.23 3.57
N VAL A 77 3.06 -11.79 2.32
CA VAL A 77 2.33 -12.51 1.28
C VAL A 77 3.02 -13.83 0.95
N HIS A 78 4.34 -13.83 0.74
CA HIS A 78 5.08 -15.06 0.44
C HIS A 78 5.01 -16.11 1.55
N TYR A 79 5.05 -15.70 2.81
CA TYR A 79 4.97 -16.63 3.94
C TYR A 79 3.54 -17.03 4.31
N SER A 80 2.52 -16.35 3.79
CA SER A 80 1.12 -16.65 4.10
C SER A 80 0.56 -17.67 3.11
N GLN A 81 0.08 -18.81 3.62
CA GLN A 81 -0.71 -19.75 2.84
C GLN A 81 -2.21 -19.40 2.79
N LYS A 82 -2.60 -18.30 3.44
CA LYS A 82 -3.99 -17.83 3.50
C LYS A 82 -4.27 -16.84 2.37
N LEU A 83 -5.43 -17.01 1.74
CA LEU A 83 -6.03 -15.99 0.88
C LEU A 83 -6.26 -14.72 1.71
N PHE A 84 -5.98 -13.57 1.12
CA PHE A 84 -6.27 -12.28 1.72
C PHE A 84 -6.89 -11.36 0.68
N CYS A 85 -7.80 -10.50 1.13
CA CYS A 85 -8.21 -9.33 0.38
C CYS A 85 -7.17 -8.21 0.60
N PHE A 86 -6.67 -7.62 -0.48
CA PHE A 86 -5.76 -6.48 -0.42
C PHE A 86 -6.52 -5.19 -0.72
N VAL A 87 -6.39 -4.19 0.16
CA VAL A 87 -6.99 -2.87 0.01
C VAL A 87 -5.88 -1.83 -0.02
N ALA A 88 -5.78 -1.07 -1.09
CA ALA A 88 -4.85 0.05 -1.20
C ALA A 88 -5.61 1.38 -1.18
N VAL A 89 -5.19 2.30 -0.32
CA VAL A 89 -5.67 3.69 -0.32
C VAL A 89 -4.47 4.59 -0.52
N ASP A 90 -4.44 5.32 -1.63
CA ASP A 90 -3.32 6.17 -2.00
C ASP A 90 -3.80 7.57 -2.39
N TYR A 91 -3.01 8.57 -2.07
CA TYR A 91 -3.27 9.96 -2.43
C TYR A 91 -3.10 10.23 -3.94
N ALA A 92 -2.16 9.56 -4.60
CA ALA A 92 -1.85 9.72 -6.03
C ALA A 92 -2.28 8.51 -6.88
N GLY A 93 -3.00 7.56 -6.29
CA GLY A 93 -3.30 6.26 -6.90
C GLY A 93 -2.18 5.24 -6.67
N PHE A 94 -2.53 3.96 -6.66
CA PHE A 94 -1.62 2.89 -6.27
C PHE A 94 -0.40 2.80 -7.22
N SER A 95 -0.62 2.81 -8.52
CA SER A 95 0.43 3.01 -9.54
C SER A 95 -0.20 3.61 -10.79
N THR A 96 0.57 4.40 -11.52
CA THR A 96 0.17 4.97 -12.81
C THR A 96 0.51 4.04 -13.98
N SER A 97 1.24 2.94 -13.73
CA SER A 97 1.67 1.98 -14.74
C SER A 97 0.93 0.64 -14.57
N PRO A 98 0.10 0.22 -15.54
CA PRO A 98 -0.54 -1.10 -15.51
C PRO A 98 0.48 -2.25 -15.46
N GLY A 99 1.66 -2.08 -16.09
CA GLY A 99 2.72 -3.08 -16.06
C GLY A 99 3.34 -3.24 -14.68
N ASP A 100 3.42 -2.16 -13.89
CA ASP A 100 3.89 -2.19 -12.51
C ASP A 100 2.89 -2.91 -11.59
N ILE A 101 1.58 -2.66 -11.78
CA ILE A 101 0.51 -3.39 -11.08
C ILE A 101 0.57 -4.88 -11.41
N LYS A 102 0.77 -5.23 -12.69
CA LYS A 102 0.90 -6.62 -13.12
C LYS A 102 2.11 -7.32 -12.48
N ARG A 103 3.28 -6.66 -12.47
CA ARG A 103 4.48 -7.20 -11.81
C ARG A 103 4.26 -7.38 -10.31
N PHE A 104 3.62 -6.42 -9.67
CA PHE A 104 3.25 -6.54 -8.25
C PHE A 104 2.35 -7.76 -8.02
N LEU A 105 1.28 -7.91 -8.83
CA LEU A 105 0.37 -9.06 -8.81
C LEU A 105 1.07 -10.41 -8.99
N GLU A 106 2.01 -10.48 -9.93
CA GLU A 106 2.81 -11.69 -10.16
C GLU A 106 3.66 -12.05 -8.94
N GLN A 107 4.20 -11.06 -8.22
CA GLN A 107 4.94 -11.28 -6.97
C GLN A 107 4.03 -11.69 -5.80
N VAL A 108 2.85 -11.08 -5.68
CA VAL A 108 1.91 -11.41 -4.60
C VAL A 108 1.06 -12.67 -4.87
N GLY A 109 1.22 -13.32 -6.01
CA GLY A 109 0.51 -14.57 -6.38
C GLY A 109 -0.97 -14.37 -6.70
N LYS A 110 -1.70 -15.46 -7.01
CA LYS A 110 -3.15 -15.49 -7.37
C LYS A 110 -4.11 -15.11 -6.22
N ASN A 111 -3.74 -14.13 -5.41
CA ASN A 111 -4.57 -13.58 -4.34
C ASN A 111 -5.46 -12.47 -4.92
N GLN A 112 -6.69 -12.34 -4.39
CA GLN A 112 -7.65 -11.34 -4.88
C GLN A 112 -7.25 -9.94 -4.39
N LEU A 113 -6.93 -9.03 -5.32
CA LEU A 113 -6.75 -7.61 -5.01
C LEU A 113 -8.07 -6.87 -5.17
N GLN A 114 -8.46 -6.10 -4.15
CA GLN A 114 -9.58 -5.16 -4.23
C GLN A 114 -9.03 -3.74 -4.04
N CYS A 115 -8.72 -3.07 -5.14
CA CYS A 115 -8.33 -1.66 -5.10
C CYS A 115 -9.58 -0.78 -4.94
N GLU A 116 -9.82 -0.27 -3.74
CA GLU A 116 -10.81 0.79 -3.50
C GLU A 116 -10.15 2.17 -3.59
N ASN A 117 -9.94 2.62 -4.83
CA ASN A 117 -10.10 4.04 -5.12
C ASN A 117 -11.54 4.24 -5.58
N HIS A 118 -12.03 5.45 -5.79
CA HIS A 118 -13.30 5.70 -6.48
C HIS A 118 -13.17 5.33 -7.98
N PHE A 119 -12.68 4.12 -8.28
CA PHE A 119 -12.48 3.48 -9.56
C PHE A 119 -12.51 1.97 -9.33
N THR A 120 -13.60 1.35 -9.74
CA THR A 120 -13.80 -0.10 -9.76
C THR A 120 -12.81 -0.72 -10.75
N LEU A 121 -11.88 -1.54 -10.27
CA LEU A 121 -11.25 -2.55 -11.11
C LEU A 121 -12.12 -3.80 -10.99
N THR A 122 -13.09 -3.93 -11.91
CA THR A 122 -13.77 -5.19 -12.18
C THR A 122 -12.77 -6.16 -12.80
N ASP A 123 -12.72 -7.37 -12.24
CA ASP A 123 -11.94 -8.49 -12.77
C ASP A 123 -12.29 -8.75 -14.24
N LEU A 124 -11.26 -8.85 -15.09
CA LEU A 124 -11.34 -9.18 -16.52
C LEU A 124 -11.53 -10.69 -16.72
N ASN A 125 -12.44 -11.30 -15.96
CA ASN A 125 -12.87 -12.67 -16.18
C ASN A 125 -14.32 -12.85 -15.73
N THR A 126 -15.23 -12.23 -16.47
CA THR A 126 -16.59 -12.77 -16.54
C THR A 126 -17.21 -12.51 -17.91
N ARG A 127 -17.22 -13.60 -18.70
CA ARG A 127 -17.90 -13.90 -19.98
C ARG A 127 -17.08 -13.72 -21.26
#